data_AF-A0A4P5W2C2-F1
#
_entry.id   AF-A0A4P5W2C2-F1
#
_cell.length_a   1.000
_cell.length_b   1.000
_cell.length_c   1.000
_cell.angle_alpha   90.00
_cell.angle_beta   90.00
_cell.angle_gamma   90.00
#
_symmetry.space_group_name_H-M   'P 1'
#
loop_
_entity.id
_entity.type
_entity.pdbx_description
1 polymer ?
#
loop_
_entity_poly.entity_id
_entity_poly.type
_entity_poly.pdbx_seq_one_letter_code
_entity_poly.pdbx_strand_id
1 'polypeptide(L)'
;MNGAARWGIVAVGVLVAAAFAWRANPEVTLDREGRVLTWEERSFLGGTVKHFSWHDESGNLIRDFFRDGEYYRETAWTYDGHGRMLSEHHIVTHRRTADHEWTYDDAGNILTDRTLEPGSGSLMYGFTRTYDESGNVLTSRSATRSSSDAYPDGLTTYTYDCHGRRVTEDTTFTNGTATHDVYTYDRWGTLSGKTHTDADGTVREVSYGTFGATCCDAAGKMLPEEAPCPR
;
A
#
# COMPACT_ATOMS: atom_id res chain seq x y z
N MET A 1 47.79 -7.19 -55.40
CA MET A 1 48.66 -7.23 -54.20
C MET A 1 47.72 -7.13 -53.01
N ASN A 2 47.37 -8.29 -52.43
CA ASN A 2 47.85 -8.76 -51.12
C ASN A 2 47.53 -7.75 -50.00
N GLY A 3 46.79 -8.03 -48.93
CA GLY A 3 46.22 -9.25 -48.37
C GLY A 3 45.21 -8.83 -47.30
N ALA A 4 44.22 -9.67 -47.00
CA ALA A 4 44.22 -10.57 -45.84
C ALA A 4 43.35 -10.03 -44.69
N ALA A 5 42.28 -10.77 -44.42
CA ALA A 5 41.33 -10.62 -43.34
C ALA A 5 41.95 -10.75 -41.94
N ARG A 6 41.24 -10.26 -40.92
CA ARG A 6 40.99 -11.06 -39.71
C ARG A 6 39.75 -10.59 -38.95
N TRP A 7 38.96 -11.59 -38.61
CA TRP A 7 37.70 -11.57 -37.90
C TRP A 7 37.90 -11.38 -36.40
N GLY A 8 36.90 -10.77 -35.76
CA GLY A 8 36.65 -10.85 -34.32
C GLY A 8 35.16 -10.71 -34.06
N ILE A 9 34.47 -11.85 -33.94
CA ILE A 9 33.08 -11.98 -33.49
C ILE A 9 33.08 -12.12 -31.97
N VAL A 10 32.27 -11.34 -31.25
CA VAL A 10 31.38 -11.73 -30.12
C VAL A 10 30.30 -10.61 -30.07
N ALA A 11 29.09 -10.73 -30.63
CA ALA A 11 27.90 -11.51 -30.21
C ALA A 11 27.44 -11.16 -28.77
N VAL A 12 26.18 -10.91 -28.39
CA VAL A 12 24.83 -10.93 -29.00
C VAL A 12 23.91 -10.29 -27.95
N GLY A 13 22.92 -9.49 -28.40
CA GLY A 13 21.55 -9.44 -27.84
C GLY A 13 21.35 -8.56 -26.61
N VAL A 14 20.33 -7.69 -26.55
CA VAL A 14 18.97 -7.85 -27.07
C VAL A 14 18.44 -6.55 -27.67
N LEU A 15 17.81 -6.70 -28.84
CA LEU A 15 17.01 -5.71 -29.55
C LEU A 15 15.60 -6.30 -29.69
N VAL A 16 14.56 -5.59 -29.24
CA VAL A 16 13.17 -5.68 -29.74
C VAL A 16 12.60 -4.26 -29.58
N ALA A 17 12.67 -3.41 -30.62
CA ALA A 17 11.65 -3.15 -31.66
C ALA A 17 10.32 -2.59 -31.10
N ALA A 18 9.94 -1.35 -31.44
CA ALA A 18 9.12 -1.12 -32.63
C ALA A 18 9.37 0.25 -33.32
N ALA A 19 9.05 0.27 -34.61
CA ALA A 19 9.45 1.23 -35.63
C ALA A 19 8.48 2.40 -35.87
N PHE A 20 9.07 3.54 -36.26
CA PHE A 20 8.60 4.65 -37.12
C PHE A 20 7.17 5.22 -36.94
N ALA A 21 7.09 6.39 -36.29
CA ALA A 21 6.28 7.52 -36.72
C ALA A 21 6.96 8.83 -36.23
N TRP A 22 7.06 9.84 -37.10
CA TRP A 22 7.64 11.16 -36.80
C TRP A 22 7.04 11.76 -35.52
N ARG A 23 7.76 11.72 -34.40
CA ARG A 23 7.44 12.52 -33.20
C ARG A 23 8.75 12.92 -32.53
N ALA A 24 8.88 14.21 -32.24
CA ALA A 24 9.98 14.78 -31.48
C ALA A 24 10.28 13.90 -30.26
N ASN A 25 11.51 13.43 -30.14
CA ASN A 25 11.97 12.66 -28.99
C ASN A 25 11.77 13.52 -27.74
N PRO A 26 11.05 13.07 -26.70
CA PRO A 26 11.08 13.77 -25.43
C PRO A 26 12.51 13.71 -24.88
N GLU A 27 13.10 14.86 -24.56
CA GLU A 27 14.42 14.92 -23.94
C GLU A 27 14.32 14.41 -22.50
N VAL A 28 14.68 13.13 -22.31
CA VAL A 28 14.84 12.53 -20.98
C VAL A 28 16.29 12.76 -20.54
N THR A 29 16.49 13.38 -19.38
CA THR A 29 17.81 13.44 -18.75
C THR A 29 17.86 12.47 -17.60
N LEU A 30 19.01 11.83 -17.43
CA LEU A 30 19.26 10.84 -16.39
C LEU A 30 20.44 11.29 -15.53
N ASP A 31 20.48 10.83 -14.29
CA ASP A 31 21.69 10.90 -13.50
C ASP A 31 22.70 9.80 -13.88
N ARG A 32 23.83 9.75 -13.17
CA ARG A 32 24.91 8.78 -13.45
C ARG A 32 24.49 7.33 -13.13
N GLU A 33 23.47 7.12 -12.31
CA GLU A 33 22.88 5.82 -11.99
C GLU A 33 21.75 5.42 -12.95
N GLY A 34 21.40 6.28 -13.92
CA GLY A 34 20.36 6.03 -14.92
C GLY A 34 18.94 6.36 -14.46
N ARG A 35 18.78 7.06 -13.33
CA ARG A 35 17.47 7.50 -12.82
C ARG A 35 17.05 8.79 -13.54
N VAL A 36 15.75 8.95 -13.79
CA VAL A 36 15.22 10.12 -14.51
C VAL A 36 15.40 11.39 -13.66
N LEU A 37 15.89 12.47 -14.28
CA LEU A 37 15.98 13.80 -13.68
C LEU A 37 14.99 14.78 -14.31
N THR A 38 14.80 14.68 -15.62
CA THR A 38 13.80 15.45 -16.33
C THR A 38 13.22 14.64 -17.47
N TRP A 39 11.96 14.86 -17.79
CA TRP A 39 11.37 14.39 -19.05
C TRP A 39 10.32 15.37 -19.54
N GLU A 40 9.91 15.18 -20.78
CA GLU A 40 8.90 15.99 -21.41
C GLU A 40 7.73 15.13 -21.85
N GLU A 41 6.51 15.66 -21.68
CA GLU A 41 5.30 15.04 -22.20
C GLU A 41 4.42 16.08 -22.89
N ARG A 42 3.44 15.61 -23.67
CA ARG A 42 2.48 16.50 -24.31
C ARG A 42 1.43 16.93 -23.27
N SER A 43 1.29 18.24 -23.11
CA SER A 43 0.23 18.84 -22.29
C SER A 43 -1.16 18.41 -22.79
N PHE A 44 -2.09 18.22 -21.85
CA PHE A 44 -3.52 18.07 -22.15
C PHE A 44 -4.14 19.35 -22.74
N LEU A 45 -3.54 20.52 -22.44
CA LEU A 45 -3.94 21.83 -22.94
C LEU A 45 -3.23 22.22 -24.26
N GLY A 46 -2.34 21.34 -24.75
CA GLY A 46 -1.50 21.61 -25.91
C GLY A 46 -0.15 22.23 -25.52
N GLY A 47 0.89 21.85 -26.25
CA GLY A 47 2.28 22.20 -25.91
C GLY A 47 3.02 21.05 -25.23
N THR A 48 4.14 21.39 -24.58
CA THR A 48 5.03 20.42 -23.91
C THR A 48 5.14 20.80 -22.44
N VAL A 49 4.94 19.83 -21.56
CA VAL A 49 5.15 19.94 -20.11
C VAL A 49 6.48 19.33 -19.79
N LYS A 50 7.30 20.06 -19.02
CA LYS A 50 8.56 19.56 -18.51
C LYS A 50 8.41 19.15 -17.05
N HIS A 51 8.85 17.94 -16.77
CA HIS A 51 8.88 17.34 -15.45
C HIS A 51 10.30 17.33 -14.90
N PHE A 52 10.41 17.40 -13.59
CA PHE A 52 11.66 17.42 -12.85
C PHE A 52 11.55 16.50 -11.65
N SER A 53 12.52 15.62 -11.48
CA SER A 53 12.60 14.65 -10.40
C SER A 53 13.94 14.75 -9.69
N TRP A 54 13.91 14.61 -8.36
CA TRP A 54 15.09 14.59 -7.51
C TRP A 54 15.10 13.32 -6.68
N HIS A 55 16.29 12.75 -6.52
CA HIS A 55 16.50 11.52 -5.78
C HIS A 55 17.48 11.75 -4.63
N ASP A 56 17.35 10.99 -3.55
CA ASP A 56 18.38 10.92 -2.52
C ASP A 56 19.57 10.05 -2.96
N GLU A 57 20.59 9.93 -2.10
CA GLU A 57 21.78 9.12 -2.36
C GLU A 57 21.46 7.63 -2.53
N SER A 58 20.40 7.15 -1.87
CA SER A 58 19.90 5.77 -1.95
C SER A 58 19.07 5.51 -3.21
N GLY A 59 18.69 6.57 -3.95
CA GLY A 59 17.89 6.50 -5.16
C GLY A 59 16.39 6.56 -4.95
N ASN A 60 15.91 6.92 -3.76
CA ASN A 60 14.49 7.17 -3.54
C ASN A 60 14.12 8.53 -4.13
N LEU A 61 12.94 8.63 -4.75
CA LEU A 61 12.41 9.88 -5.29
C LEU A 61 11.99 10.81 -4.14
N ILE A 62 12.69 11.91 -3.93
CA ILE A 62 12.42 12.85 -2.84
C ILE A 62 11.56 14.04 -3.26
N ARG A 63 11.50 14.30 -4.57
CA ARG A 63 10.69 15.40 -5.12
C ARG A 63 10.36 15.14 -6.59
N ASP A 64 9.15 15.48 -6.98
CA ASP A 64 8.66 15.51 -8.35
C ASP A 64 7.92 16.83 -8.58
N PHE A 65 8.14 17.45 -9.73
CA PHE A 65 7.58 18.75 -10.06
C PHE A 65 7.32 18.89 -11.56
N PHE A 66 6.16 19.44 -11.89
CA PHE A 66 5.90 19.94 -13.23
C PHE A 66 4.98 21.16 -13.23
N ARG A 67 5.00 21.88 -14.35
CA ARG A 67 4.13 23.02 -14.62
C ARG A 67 3.54 22.91 -16.03
N ASP A 68 2.22 22.98 -16.12
CA ASP A 68 1.44 23.05 -17.35
C ASP A 68 0.63 24.36 -17.37
N GLY A 69 1.23 25.41 -17.92
CA GLY A 69 0.67 26.77 -17.83
C GLY A 69 0.61 27.31 -16.39
N GLU A 70 -0.60 27.68 -15.93
CA GLU A 70 -0.88 28.10 -14.54
C GLU A 70 -1.04 26.90 -13.59
N TYR A 71 -1.32 25.72 -14.14
CA TYR A 71 -1.33 24.50 -13.33
C TYR A 71 0.11 24.12 -13.00
N TYR A 72 0.36 23.81 -11.75
CA TYR A 72 1.59 23.12 -11.38
C TYR A 72 1.28 22.13 -10.28
N ARG A 73 2.11 21.09 -10.22
CA ARG A 73 2.09 20.10 -9.16
C ARG A 73 3.51 19.90 -8.67
N GLU A 74 3.64 19.84 -7.36
CA GLU A 74 4.83 19.39 -6.67
C GLU A 74 4.42 18.28 -5.70
N THR A 75 5.17 17.19 -5.70
CA THR A 75 5.06 16.17 -4.67
C THR A 75 6.45 15.96 -4.08
N ALA A 76 6.52 15.85 -2.76
CA ALA A 76 7.78 15.60 -2.07
C ALA A 76 7.60 14.56 -0.97
N TRP A 77 8.64 13.75 -0.82
CA TRP A 77 8.66 12.57 0.03
C TRP A 77 9.87 12.58 0.94
N THR A 78 9.74 11.93 2.09
CA THR A 78 10.87 11.62 2.96
C THR A 78 10.89 10.13 3.26
N TYR A 79 12.05 9.60 3.60
CA TYR A 79 12.27 8.19 3.82
C TYR A 79 13.12 7.96 5.06
N ASP A 80 12.97 6.80 5.68
CA ASP A 80 13.90 6.32 6.69
C ASP A 80 15.15 5.65 6.07
N GLY A 81 16.06 5.19 6.92
CA GLY A 81 17.30 4.53 6.48
C GLY A 81 17.11 3.21 5.72
N HIS A 82 15.91 2.62 5.74
CA HIS A 82 15.56 1.42 4.98
C HIS A 82 14.83 1.75 3.67
N GLY A 83 14.64 3.04 3.33
CA GLY A 83 13.91 3.48 2.15
C GLY A 83 12.39 3.40 2.29
N ARG A 84 11.86 3.29 3.52
CA ARG A 84 10.42 3.31 3.78
C ARG A 84 9.94 4.75 3.92
N MET A 85 8.80 5.09 3.32
CA MET A 85 8.30 6.47 3.23
C MET A 85 7.82 6.97 4.59
N LEU A 86 8.40 8.06 5.10
CA LEU A 86 7.99 8.67 6.37
C LEU A 86 6.94 9.75 6.20
N SER A 87 7.00 10.49 5.08
CA SER A 87 6.00 11.50 4.78
C SER A 87 5.86 11.75 3.29
N GLU A 88 4.70 12.26 2.91
CA GLU A 88 4.38 12.74 1.58
C GLU A 88 3.59 14.05 1.71
N HIS A 89 3.87 15.03 0.86
CA HIS A 89 3.00 16.19 0.70
C HIS A 89 2.86 16.64 -0.73
N HIS A 90 1.70 17.22 -1.04
CA HIS A 90 1.35 17.67 -2.38
C HIS A 90 1.09 19.16 -2.38
N ILE A 91 1.64 19.87 -3.36
CA ILE A 91 1.33 21.27 -3.64
C ILE A 91 0.78 21.37 -5.05
N VAL A 92 -0.44 21.90 -5.19
CA VAL A 92 -1.10 22.13 -6.47
C VAL A 92 -1.44 23.62 -6.55
N THR A 93 -0.97 24.30 -7.60
CA THR A 93 -1.27 25.73 -7.86
C THR A 93 -1.19 26.62 -6.60
N HIS A 94 -0.06 26.55 -5.89
CA HIS A 94 0.35 27.38 -4.74
C HIS A 94 -0.34 27.01 -3.43
N ARG A 95 -1.05 25.89 -3.44
CA ARG A 95 -1.76 25.38 -2.29
C ARG A 95 -1.26 23.99 -1.93
N ARG A 96 -0.87 23.80 -0.67
CA ARG A 96 -0.66 22.46 -0.12
C ARG A 96 -2.02 21.76 0.01
N THR A 97 -2.17 20.59 -0.60
CA THR A 97 -3.46 19.90 -0.73
C THR A 97 -3.54 18.58 0.00
N ALA A 98 -2.41 17.96 0.30
CA ALA A 98 -2.37 16.69 1.02
C ALA A 98 -1.09 16.60 1.85
N ASP A 99 -1.21 15.98 3.02
CA ASP A 99 -0.14 15.67 3.95
C ASP A 99 -0.36 14.30 4.56
N HIS A 100 0.64 13.44 4.39
CA HIS A 100 0.62 12.08 4.90
C HIS A 100 1.88 11.80 5.70
N GLU A 101 1.74 11.05 6.79
CA GLU A 101 2.83 10.61 7.65
C GLU A 101 2.68 9.12 8.01
N TRP A 102 3.80 8.40 7.98
CA TRP A 102 3.87 7.00 8.37
C TRP A 102 4.98 6.75 9.39
N THR A 103 4.75 5.77 10.25
CA THR A 103 5.79 5.20 11.10
C THR A 103 5.78 3.69 11.00
N TYR A 104 6.91 3.07 11.29
CA TYR A 104 7.12 1.64 11.13
C TYR A 104 7.77 1.03 12.36
N ASP A 105 7.52 -0.25 12.58
CA ASP A 105 8.33 -1.06 13.48
C ASP A 105 9.66 -1.47 12.81
N ASP A 106 10.48 -2.22 13.52
CA ASP A 106 11.78 -2.69 13.00
C ASP A 106 11.62 -3.73 11.87
N ALA A 107 10.48 -4.44 11.81
CA ALA A 107 10.19 -5.42 10.78
C ALA A 107 9.64 -4.79 9.47
N GLY A 108 9.26 -3.50 9.50
CA GLY A 108 8.67 -2.83 8.34
C GLY A 108 7.16 -2.74 8.33
N ASN A 109 6.49 -3.16 9.40
CA ASN A 109 5.04 -3.02 9.51
C ASN A 109 4.67 -1.58 9.88
N ILE A 110 3.56 -1.07 9.32
CA ILE A 110 3.11 0.31 9.54
C ILE A 110 2.46 0.44 10.92
N LEU A 111 3.13 1.11 11.85
CA LEU A 111 2.58 1.40 13.19
C LEU A 111 1.55 2.53 13.14
N THR A 112 1.81 3.59 12.38
CA THR A 112 0.87 4.70 12.21
C THR A 112 0.76 5.13 10.76
N ASP A 113 -0.44 5.52 10.35
CA ASP A 113 -0.77 6.07 9.03
C ASP A 113 -1.69 7.26 9.24
N ARG A 114 -1.24 8.48 8.90
CA ARG A 114 -1.96 9.71 9.24
C ARG A 114 -2.09 10.59 8.01
N THR A 115 -3.32 11.02 7.74
CA THR A 115 -3.63 12.11 6.83
C THR A 115 -3.88 13.37 7.65
N LEU A 116 -3.17 14.45 7.33
CA LEU A 116 -3.20 15.71 8.05
C LEU A 116 -3.81 16.82 7.20
N GLU A 117 -4.41 17.80 7.88
CA GLU A 117 -4.91 19.01 7.24
C GLU A 117 -3.73 19.89 6.81
N PRO A 118 -3.64 20.26 5.53
CA PRO A 118 -2.57 21.11 5.05
C PRO A 118 -2.48 22.45 5.77
N GLY A 119 -1.29 22.79 6.24
CA GLY A 119 -0.99 24.04 6.95
C GLY A 119 -1.19 23.96 8.47
N SER A 120 -2.28 23.38 8.96
CA SER A 120 -2.50 23.23 10.41
C SER A 120 -1.80 22.01 11.00
N GLY A 121 -1.55 20.96 10.20
CA GLY A 121 -0.98 19.69 10.65
C GLY A 121 -1.93 18.89 11.55
N SER A 122 -3.20 19.31 11.65
CA SER A 122 -4.19 18.62 12.47
C SER A 122 -4.60 17.31 11.81
N LEU A 123 -4.82 16.25 12.60
CA LEU A 123 -5.29 14.98 12.08
C LEU A 123 -6.63 15.15 11.35
N MET A 124 -6.69 14.70 10.10
CA MET A 124 -7.94 14.53 9.37
C MET A 124 -8.47 13.12 9.56
N TYR A 125 -7.60 12.14 9.35
CA TYR A 125 -7.89 10.72 9.52
C TYR A 125 -6.59 9.95 9.76
N GLY A 126 -6.64 8.86 10.51
CA GLY A 126 -5.49 7.98 10.61
C GLY A 126 -5.78 6.67 11.33
N PHE A 127 -4.75 5.83 11.34
CA PHE A 127 -4.73 4.54 12.00
C PHE A 127 -3.52 4.38 12.90
N THR A 128 -3.67 3.57 13.94
CA THR A 128 -2.58 2.99 14.71
C THR A 128 -2.76 1.49 14.78
N ARG A 129 -1.70 0.73 14.52
CA ARG A 129 -1.75 -0.73 14.41
C ARG A 129 -0.73 -1.41 15.33
N THR A 130 -1.04 -2.62 15.75
CA THR A 130 -0.08 -3.53 16.39
C THR A 130 -0.08 -4.86 15.66
N TYR A 131 1.00 -5.62 15.83
CA TYR A 131 1.27 -6.81 15.04
C TYR A 131 1.70 -7.98 15.94
N ASP A 132 1.41 -9.20 15.49
CA ASP A 132 2.02 -10.40 16.03
C ASP A 132 3.43 -10.61 15.45
N GLU A 133 4.14 -11.64 15.93
CA GLU A 133 5.50 -11.97 15.48
C GLU A 133 5.57 -12.38 13.99
N SER A 134 4.44 -12.78 13.40
CA SER A 134 4.33 -13.14 11.99
C SER A 134 3.96 -11.96 11.09
N GLY A 135 3.75 -10.77 11.67
CA GLY A 135 3.35 -9.56 10.95
C GLY A 135 1.85 -9.47 10.67
N ASN A 136 1.01 -10.29 11.31
CA ASN A 136 -0.45 -10.13 11.23
C ASN A 136 -0.91 -9.01 12.16
N VAL A 137 -1.87 -8.19 11.73
CA VAL A 137 -2.38 -7.05 12.52
C VAL A 137 -3.19 -7.58 13.72
N LEU A 138 -2.77 -7.35 14.95
CA LEU A 138 -3.53 -7.72 16.15
C LEU A 138 -4.60 -6.69 16.49
N THR A 139 -4.25 -5.40 16.40
CA THR A 139 -5.17 -4.29 16.66
C THR A 139 -5.05 -3.23 15.58
N SER A 140 -6.16 -2.57 15.27
CA SER A 140 -6.22 -1.37 14.44
C SER A 140 -7.15 -0.37 15.09
N ARG A 141 -6.64 0.82 15.42
CA ARG A 141 -7.43 1.92 15.95
C ARG A 141 -7.58 2.99 14.89
N SER A 142 -8.80 3.41 14.56
CA SER A 142 -9.06 4.56 13.71
C SER A 142 -9.23 5.84 14.53
N ALA A 143 -8.88 6.97 13.93
CA ALA A 143 -9.11 8.30 14.47
C ALA A 143 -9.44 9.28 13.36
N THR A 144 -10.52 10.05 13.49
CA THR A 144 -10.94 11.08 12.52
C THR A 144 -11.14 12.44 13.20
N ARG A 145 -10.95 13.52 12.44
CA ARG A 145 -11.15 14.91 12.92
C ARG A 145 -12.55 15.12 13.47
N SER A 146 -13.53 14.50 12.82
CA SER A 146 -14.95 14.70 13.08
C SER A 146 -15.63 13.36 13.33
N SER A 147 -15.16 12.64 14.35
CA SER A 147 -15.85 11.44 14.85
C SER A 147 -17.28 11.82 15.24
N SER A 148 -18.24 11.03 14.78
CA SER A 148 -19.68 11.26 15.01
C SER A 148 -20.40 9.93 15.18
N ASP A 149 -21.63 9.94 15.69
CA ASP A 149 -22.39 8.70 15.86
C ASP A 149 -22.63 7.93 14.54
N ALA A 150 -22.65 8.63 13.40
CA ALA A 150 -22.78 8.03 12.08
C ALA A 150 -21.47 7.45 11.53
N TYR A 151 -20.33 7.99 11.97
CA TYR A 151 -18.98 7.55 11.59
C TYR A 151 -18.05 7.60 12.81
N PRO A 152 -18.27 6.71 13.79
CA PRO A 152 -17.48 6.73 15.01
C PRO A 152 -16.11 6.14 14.74
N ASP A 153 -15.11 6.68 15.44
CA ASP A 153 -13.82 6.02 15.56
C ASP A 153 -13.97 4.66 16.24
N GLY A 154 -13.01 3.77 16.05
CA GLY A 154 -13.09 2.43 16.62
C GLY A 154 -11.74 1.78 16.89
N LEU A 155 -11.77 0.78 17.76
CA LEU A 155 -10.72 -0.18 17.97
C LEU A 155 -11.20 -1.52 17.44
N THR A 156 -10.50 -2.03 16.45
CA THR A 156 -10.70 -3.36 15.90
C THR A 156 -9.59 -4.29 16.38
N THR A 157 -9.95 -5.46 16.91
CA THR A 157 -9.03 -6.55 17.21
C THR A 157 -9.26 -7.71 16.26
N TYR A 158 -8.18 -8.37 15.87
CA TYR A 158 -8.22 -9.50 14.95
C TYR A 158 -7.61 -10.74 15.60
N THR A 159 -8.16 -11.89 15.24
CA THR A 159 -7.54 -13.19 15.54
C THR A 159 -7.29 -13.96 14.27
N TYR A 160 -6.32 -14.85 14.31
CA TYR A 160 -5.87 -15.61 13.16
C TYR A 160 -5.77 -17.09 13.51
N ASP A 161 -5.96 -17.92 12.51
CA ASP A 161 -5.68 -19.34 12.62
C ASP A 161 -4.19 -19.63 12.41
N CYS A 162 -3.85 -20.91 12.51
CA CYS A 162 -2.49 -21.41 12.37
C CYS A 162 -1.85 -21.21 10.98
N HIS A 163 -2.62 -20.76 9.99
CA HIS A 163 -2.14 -20.41 8.65
C HIS A 163 -2.08 -18.89 8.43
N GLY A 164 -2.30 -18.07 9.47
CA GLY A 164 -2.34 -16.62 9.37
C GLY A 164 -3.60 -16.10 8.68
N ARG A 165 -4.66 -16.90 8.57
CA ARG A 165 -5.95 -16.44 8.02
C ARG A 165 -6.79 -15.87 9.15
N ARG A 166 -7.40 -14.71 8.93
CA ARG A 166 -8.20 -14.02 9.94
C ARG A 166 -9.45 -14.81 10.28
N VAL A 167 -9.66 -15.15 11.56
CA VAL A 167 -10.82 -15.92 12.03
C VAL A 167 -11.87 -15.01 12.67
N THR A 168 -11.46 -14.02 13.44
CA THR A 168 -12.39 -13.03 14.01
C THR A 168 -11.95 -11.60 13.76
N GLU A 169 -12.93 -10.71 13.73
CA GLU A 169 -12.76 -9.26 13.75
C GLU A 169 -13.80 -8.67 14.71
N ASP A 170 -13.30 -8.10 15.82
CA ASP A 170 -14.13 -7.47 16.85
C ASP A 170 -13.88 -5.97 16.81
N THR A 171 -14.90 -5.17 16.51
CA THR A 171 -14.77 -3.71 16.49
C THR A 171 -15.59 -3.09 17.60
N THR A 172 -14.96 -2.24 18.41
CA THR A 172 -15.61 -1.39 19.41
C THR A 172 -15.51 0.06 18.98
N PHE A 173 -16.66 0.73 18.90
CA PHE A 173 -16.75 2.11 18.43
C PHE A 173 -16.80 3.09 19.61
N THR A 174 -16.37 4.33 19.39
CA THR A 174 -16.33 5.36 20.44
C THR A 174 -17.71 5.79 20.95
N ASN A 175 -18.77 5.55 20.18
CA ASN A 175 -20.15 5.75 20.62
C ASN A 175 -20.68 4.58 21.49
N GLY A 176 -19.83 3.58 21.78
CA GLY A 176 -20.14 2.44 22.64
C GLY A 176 -20.77 1.25 21.93
N THR A 177 -21.04 1.32 20.61
CA THR A 177 -21.49 0.16 19.85
C THR A 177 -20.32 -0.78 19.55
N ALA A 178 -20.63 -2.05 19.25
CA ALA A 178 -19.63 -3.01 18.84
C ALA A 178 -20.19 -3.95 17.78
N THR A 179 -19.32 -4.46 16.92
CA THR A 179 -19.66 -5.48 15.91
C THR A 179 -18.68 -6.63 15.98
N HIS A 180 -19.15 -7.83 15.66
CA HIS A 180 -18.33 -9.03 15.66
C HIS A 180 -18.47 -9.78 14.34
N ASP A 181 -17.35 -10.05 13.69
CA ASP A 181 -17.27 -10.82 12.46
C ASP A 181 -16.52 -12.13 12.71
N VAL A 182 -17.09 -13.24 12.22
CA VAL A 182 -16.43 -14.57 12.19
C VAL A 182 -16.26 -15.00 10.76
N TYR A 183 -15.05 -15.45 10.42
CA TYR A 183 -14.69 -15.95 9.11
C TYR A 183 -14.43 -17.44 9.19
N THR A 184 -14.98 -18.18 8.22
CA THR A 184 -14.76 -19.62 8.08
C THR A 184 -14.15 -19.91 6.73
N TYR A 185 -13.25 -20.89 6.71
CA TYR A 185 -12.52 -21.29 5.52
C TYR A 185 -12.74 -22.76 5.23
N ASP A 186 -12.70 -23.10 3.95
CA ASP A 186 -12.65 -24.49 3.50
C ASP A 186 -11.25 -25.09 3.67
N ARG A 187 -11.11 -26.36 3.25
CA ARG A 187 -9.92 -27.16 3.52
C ARG A 187 -8.73 -26.73 2.66
N TRP A 188 -9.01 -25.93 1.64
CA TRP A 188 -8.03 -25.41 0.70
C TRP A 188 -7.61 -23.99 1.04
N GLY A 189 -8.18 -23.37 2.07
CA GLY A 189 -7.84 -21.99 2.41
C GLY A 189 -8.82 -20.95 1.91
N THR A 190 -9.86 -21.34 1.17
CA THR A 190 -10.80 -20.39 0.57
C THR A 190 -11.84 -19.97 1.59
N LEU A 191 -12.21 -18.67 1.61
CA LEU A 191 -13.28 -18.18 2.47
C LEU A 191 -14.60 -18.88 2.10
N SER A 192 -15.12 -19.68 3.02
CA SER A 192 -16.36 -20.46 2.84
C SER A 192 -17.58 -19.80 3.50
N GLY A 193 -17.35 -18.89 4.44
CA GLY A 193 -18.45 -18.17 5.07
C GLY A 193 -18.00 -17.00 5.94
N LYS A 194 -18.92 -16.07 6.15
CA LYS A 194 -18.78 -14.93 7.06
C LYS A 194 -20.07 -14.76 7.86
N THR A 195 -19.94 -14.62 9.17
CA THR A 195 -21.04 -14.25 10.08
C THR A 195 -20.74 -12.87 10.64
N HIS A 196 -21.65 -11.92 10.43
CA HIS A 196 -21.59 -10.56 10.97
C HIS A 196 -22.64 -10.38 12.06
N THR A 197 -22.24 -9.89 13.22
CA THR A 197 -23.13 -9.52 14.32
C THR A 197 -23.08 -8.01 14.52
N ASP A 198 -24.22 -7.36 14.28
CA ASP A 198 -24.44 -5.94 14.51
C ASP A 198 -24.51 -5.64 16.03
N ALA A 199 -24.41 -4.36 16.40
CA ALA A 199 -24.43 -3.93 17.80
C ALA A 199 -25.75 -4.20 18.54
N ASP A 200 -26.85 -4.37 17.82
CA ASP A 200 -28.15 -4.75 18.36
C ASP A 200 -28.32 -6.27 18.52
N GLY A 201 -27.29 -7.05 18.16
CA GLY A 201 -27.30 -8.51 18.16
C GLY A 201 -27.89 -9.13 16.90
N THR A 202 -28.24 -8.34 15.88
CA THR A 202 -28.68 -8.86 14.59
C THR A 202 -27.53 -9.62 13.93
N VAL A 203 -27.79 -10.88 13.56
CA VAL A 203 -26.80 -11.73 12.90
C VAL A 203 -27.12 -11.87 11.41
N ARG A 204 -26.10 -11.71 10.56
CA ARG A 204 -26.16 -11.87 9.11
C ARG A 204 -25.09 -12.85 8.68
N GLU A 205 -25.49 -13.88 7.95
CA GLU A 205 -24.57 -14.91 7.49
C GLU A 205 -24.51 -14.94 5.97
N VAL A 206 -23.30 -15.06 5.44
CA VAL A 206 -23.04 -15.25 4.02
C VAL A 206 -22.20 -16.51 3.86
N SER A 207 -22.70 -17.47 3.10
CA SER A 207 -21.97 -18.70 2.76
C SER A 207 -21.54 -18.68 1.29
N TYR A 208 -20.28 -19.01 1.05
CA TYR A 208 -19.69 -19.21 -0.26
C TYR A 208 -19.39 -20.72 -0.36
N GLY A 209 -20.28 -21.53 -0.97
CA GLY A 209 -20.12 -23.00 -0.96
C GLY A 209 -18.75 -23.46 -1.53
N THR A 210 -18.13 -24.59 -1.17
CA THR A 210 -18.46 -25.76 -0.33
C THR A 210 -17.31 -26.13 0.63
N PHE A 211 -17.66 -26.19 1.92
CA PHE A 211 -17.26 -27.10 3.01
C PHE A 211 -15.83 -27.67 3.13
N GLY A 212 -15.18 -27.28 4.24
CA GLY A 212 -14.29 -28.13 5.04
C GLY A 212 -13.40 -27.31 5.97
N ALA A 213 -13.76 -27.07 7.23
CA ALA A 213 -12.88 -26.31 8.12
C ALA A 213 -11.53 -27.02 8.35
N THR A 214 -10.43 -26.26 8.33
CA THR A 214 -9.11 -26.72 8.74
C THR A 214 -9.04 -26.64 10.27
N CYS A 215 -8.87 -27.77 10.96
CA CYS A 215 -8.83 -27.84 12.43
C CYS A 215 -7.42 -27.47 12.96
N CYS A 216 -7.32 -26.45 13.82
CA CYS A 216 -6.15 -26.22 14.68
C CYS A 216 -6.51 -26.62 16.13
N ASP A 217 -5.52 -26.96 16.97
CA ASP A 217 -5.71 -27.20 18.40
C ASP A 217 -5.84 -25.89 19.20
N ALA A 218 -6.10 -25.99 20.51
CA ALA A 218 -6.24 -24.83 21.41
C ALA A 218 -4.97 -23.98 21.55
N ALA A 219 -3.83 -24.44 21.04
CA ALA A 219 -2.55 -23.72 21.01
C ALA A 219 -2.23 -23.15 19.62
N GLY A 220 -3.16 -23.22 18.66
CA GLY A 220 -2.93 -22.73 17.30
C GLY A 220 -1.96 -23.61 16.51
N LYS A 221 -1.81 -24.89 16.84
CA LYS A 221 -0.99 -25.85 16.10
C LYS A 221 -1.88 -26.78 15.28
N MET A 222 -1.41 -27.18 14.09
CA MET A 222 -2.15 -28.12 13.24
C MET A 222 -2.41 -29.45 13.96
N LEU A 223 -3.66 -29.90 13.91
CA LEU A 223 -4.01 -31.28 14.26
C LEU A 223 -3.67 -32.21 13.08
N PRO A 224 -3.20 -33.45 13.33
CA PRO A 224 -2.96 -34.42 12.28
C PRO A 224 -4.27 -34.78 11.54
N GLU A 225 -4.13 -35.17 10.28
CA GLU A 225 -5.17 -35.34 9.23
C GLU A 225 -6.38 -36.22 9.62
N GLU A 226 -6.29 -36.98 10.72
CA GLU A 226 -7.34 -37.88 11.21
C GLU A 226 -7.89 -37.54 12.60
N ALA A 227 -7.45 -36.44 13.23
CA ALA A 227 -7.93 -36.08 14.56
C ALA A 227 -9.28 -35.34 14.48
N PRO A 228 -10.33 -35.79 15.19
CA PRO A 228 -11.57 -35.02 15.31
C PRO A 228 -11.26 -33.68 16.01
N CYS A 229 -11.78 -32.59 15.43
CA CYS A 229 -11.74 -31.25 16.03
C CYS A 229 -12.18 -31.33 17.52
N PRO A 230 -11.41 -30.81 18.48
CA PRO A 230 -11.82 -30.80 19.89
C PRO A 230 -13.13 -30.03 20.06
N ARG A 231 -14.05 -30.58 20.86
CA ARG A 231 -15.34 -29.96 21.21
C ARG A 231 -15.18 -28.83 22.21
#